data_AF-A5H0I9-F1
#
_entry.id   AF-A5H0I9-F1
#
_cell.length_a   1.000
_cell.length_b   1.000
_cell.length_c   1.000
_cell.angle_alpha   90.00
_cell.angle_beta   90.00
_cell.angle_gamma   90.00
#
_symmetry.space_group_name_H-M   'P 1'
#
loop_
_entity.id
_entity.type
_entity.pdbx_description
1 polymer ?
#
loop_
_entity_poly.entity_id
_entity_poly.type
_entity_poly.pdbx_seq_one_letter_code
_entity_poly.pdbx_strand_id
1 'polypeptide(L)'
;MLMSEDNKELKPFNHGKIEPIDIAAEIRKDFLEYAMSVIVSRALPDLKDGLKPVQRRIIYAMDDLGITADKPHKKSARIVGEVIGKYH
;
A
#
# COMPACT_ATOMS: atom_id res chain seq x y z
N MET A 1 -24.34 -4.94 55.57
CA MET A 1 -24.14 -6.20 54.83
C MET A 1 -24.02 -5.81 53.36
N LEU A 2 -22.99 -5.03 53.01
CA LEU A 2 -21.66 -5.48 52.53
C LEU A 2 -21.77 -6.54 51.44
N MET A 3 -21.57 -6.10 50.19
CA MET A 3 -20.84 -6.77 49.09
C MET A 3 -20.50 -5.66 48.07
N SER A 4 -19.55 -4.76 48.37
CA SER A 4 -18.14 -4.83 47.93
C SER A 4 -17.99 -4.69 46.40
N GLU A 5 -17.82 -3.45 45.94
CA GLU A 5 -17.21 -3.13 44.65
C GLU A 5 -15.72 -3.45 44.72
N ASP A 6 -15.33 -4.71 44.51
CA ASP A 6 -13.91 -5.06 44.39
C ASP A 6 -13.47 -4.92 42.92
N ASN A 7 -13.09 -3.67 42.64
CA ASN A 7 -12.25 -3.21 41.56
C ASN A 7 -11.04 -4.15 41.41
N LYS A 8 -11.07 -5.06 40.44
CA LYS A 8 -9.93 -5.92 40.11
C LYS A 8 -8.81 -5.04 39.56
N GLU A 9 -7.88 -4.66 40.41
CA GLU A 9 -6.59 -4.11 40.00
C GLU A 9 -5.92 -5.09 39.02
N LEU A 10 -5.92 -4.72 37.74
CA LEU A 10 -5.19 -5.43 36.70
C LEU A 10 -3.70 -5.24 36.98
N LYS A 11 -3.02 -6.33 37.38
CA LYS A 11 -1.56 -6.34 37.56
C LYS A 11 -0.88 -5.78 36.29
N PRO A 12 0.13 -4.91 36.42
CA PRO A 12 0.80 -4.34 35.26
C PRO A 12 1.59 -5.46 34.56
N PHE A 13 1.08 -5.90 33.42
CA PHE A 13 1.81 -6.75 32.51
C PHE A 13 2.99 -5.94 31.95
N ASN A 14 4.22 -6.35 32.28
CA ASN A 14 5.44 -5.64 31.91
C ASN A 14 5.85 -5.90 30.44
N HIS A 15 4.93 -5.64 29.50
CA HIS A 15 5.16 -5.75 28.05
C HIS A 15 5.43 -4.36 27.46
N GLY A 16 6.48 -3.66 27.90
CA GLY A 16 6.87 -2.38 27.32
C GLY A 16 5.79 -1.28 27.37
N LYS A 17 5.91 -0.25 26.52
CA LYS A 17 4.87 0.77 26.32
C LYS A 17 3.72 0.18 25.51
N ILE A 18 2.65 -0.24 26.16
CA ILE A 18 1.38 -0.57 25.52
C ILE A 18 0.52 0.70 25.55
N GLU A 19 0.32 1.30 24.38
CA GLU A 19 -0.63 2.40 24.20
C GLU A 19 -2.01 1.80 23.90
N PRO A 20 -3.03 2.04 24.74
CA PRO A 20 -4.38 1.61 24.44
C PRO A 20 -4.94 2.42 23.27
N ILE A 21 -5.43 1.74 22.23
CA ILE A 21 -6.00 2.37 21.03
C ILE A 21 -7.50 2.03 20.97
N ASP A 22 -8.33 3.02 20.64
CA ASP A 22 -9.74 2.77 20.32
C ASP A 22 -9.84 2.05 18.97
N ILE A 23 -10.32 0.80 19.02
CA ILE A 23 -10.50 -0.07 17.86
C ILE A 23 -11.39 0.60 16.80
N ALA A 24 -12.45 1.30 17.23
CA ALA A 24 -13.39 1.93 16.30
C ALA A 24 -12.76 3.11 15.55
N ALA A 25 -11.84 3.83 16.20
CA ALA A 25 -11.07 4.91 15.58
C ALA A 25 -10.01 4.35 14.62
N GLU A 26 -9.27 3.32 15.02
CA GLU A 26 -8.19 2.73 14.20
C GLU A 26 -8.72 2.10 12.92
N ILE A 27 -9.80 1.29 13.01
CA ILE A 27 -10.40 0.65 11.83
C ILE A 27 -10.85 1.68 10.79
N ARG A 28 -11.44 2.80 11.23
CA ARG A 28 -11.88 3.87 10.30
C ARG A 28 -10.70 4.52 9.60
N LYS A 29 -9.62 4.75 10.34
CA LYS A 29 -8.38 5.34 9.81
C LYS A 29 -7.73 4.41 8.79
N ASP A 30 -7.49 3.15 9.16
CA ASP A 30 -6.86 2.15 8.29
C ASP A 30 -7.67 1.90 7.02
N PHE A 31 -9.00 1.83 7.17
CA PHE A 31 -9.89 1.68 6.04
C PHE A 31 -9.80 2.87 5.08
N LEU A 32 -9.79 4.09 5.60
CA LEU A 32 -9.68 5.31 4.80
C LEU A 32 -8.32 5.39 4.09
N GLU A 33 -7.23 5.11 4.79
CA GLU A 33 -5.88 5.11 4.22
C GLU A 33 -5.74 4.07 3.09
N TYR A 34 -6.22 2.84 3.32
CA TYR A 34 -6.22 1.81 2.28
C TYR A 34 -7.11 2.20 1.10
N ALA A 35 -8.34 2.64 1.35
CA ALA A 35 -9.27 3.04 0.29
C ALA A 35 -8.69 4.18 -0.56
N MET A 36 -8.14 5.20 0.07
CA MET A 36 -7.51 6.33 -0.62
C MET A 36 -6.30 5.87 -1.44
N SER A 37 -5.44 5.03 -0.88
CA SER A 37 -4.28 4.48 -1.60
C SER A 37 -4.69 3.70 -2.85
N VAL A 38 -5.78 2.92 -2.77
CA VAL A 38 -6.29 2.13 -3.90
C VAL A 38 -6.86 3.03 -4.98
N ILE A 39 -7.67 4.03 -4.60
CA ILE A 39 -8.33 4.95 -5.53
C ILE A 39 -7.28 5.71 -6.33
N VAL A 40 -6.32 6.34 -5.64
CA VAL A 40 -5.34 7.24 -6.24
C VAL A 40 -4.21 6.49 -6.96
N SER A 41 -3.67 5.44 -6.33
CA SER A 41 -2.41 4.83 -6.78
C SER A 41 -2.58 3.51 -7.52
N ARG A 42 -3.80 3.04 -7.78
CA ARG A 42 -4.03 1.75 -8.45
C ARG A 42 -5.23 1.73 -9.39
N ALA A 43 -6.38 2.18 -8.91
CA ALA A 43 -7.66 1.92 -9.55
C ALA A 43 -7.99 2.91 -10.68
N LEU A 44 -7.87 4.21 -10.40
CA LEU A 44 -8.25 5.26 -11.35
C LEU A 44 -7.06 5.67 -12.24
N PRO A 45 -7.30 5.91 -13.55
CA PRO A 45 -6.31 6.50 -14.42
C PRO A 45 -6.13 7.99 -14.15
N ASP A 46 -4.96 8.53 -14.48
CA ASP A 46 -4.74 9.99 -14.49
C ASP A 46 -5.46 10.62 -15.69
N LEU A 47 -6.02 11.81 -15.51
CA LEU A 47 -6.72 12.54 -16.56
C LEU A 47 -5.80 12.94 -17.73
N LYS A 48 -4.53 13.22 -17.45
CA LYS A 48 -3.61 13.79 -18.45
C LYS A 48 -3.21 12.77 -19.52
N ASP A 49 -2.95 11.54 -19.10
CA ASP A 49 -2.46 10.47 -19.99
C ASP A 49 -3.42 9.29 -20.10
N GLY A 50 -4.46 9.21 -19.26
CA GLY A 50 -5.41 8.10 -19.24
C GLY A 50 -4.83 6.79 -18.71
N LEU A 51 -3.61 6.80 -18.16
CA LEU A 51 -2.88 5.59 -17.77
C LEU A 51 -3.03 5.31 -16.28
N LYS A 52 -3.18 4.02 -15.95
CA LYS A 52 -3.01 3.53 -14.58
C LYS A 52 -1.53 3.56 -14.19
N PRO A 53 -1.19 3.70 -12.89
CA PRO A 53 0.21 3.77 -12.45
C PRO A 53 1.10 2.60 -12.92
N VAL A 54 0.55 1.39 -12.99
CA VAL A 54 1.26 0.21 -13.55
C VAL A 54 1.62 0.38 -15.03
N GLN A 55 0.69 0.90 -15.85
CA GLN A 55 0.92 1.04 -17.28
C GLN A 55 1.99 2.09 -17.56
N ARG A 56 1.97 3.21 -16.82
CA ARG A 56 2.98 4.26 -16.91
C ARG A 56 4.38 3.73 -16.60
N ARG A 57 4.52 2.91 -15.54
CA ARG A 57 5.80 2.28 -15.16
C ARG A 57 6.32 1.34 -16.24
N ILE A 58 5.45 0.56 -16.89
CA ILE A 58 5.85 -0.36 -17.97
C ILE A 58 6.36 0.42 -19.18
N ILE A 59 5.62 1.44 -19.64
CA ILE A 59 6.01 2.23 -20.81
C ILE A 59 7.33 2.97 -20.53
N TYR A 60 7.47 3.55 -19.34
CA TYR A 60 8.69 4.23 -18.93
C TYR A 60 9.91 3.28 -18.89
N ALA A 61 9.76 2.08 -18.29
CA ALA A 61 10.83 1.08 -18.28
C ALA A 61 11.19 0.58 -19.69
N MET A 62 10.20 0.47 -20.58
CA MET A 62 10.44 0.11 -21.98
C MET A 62 11.24 1.20 -22.70
N ASP A 63 10.95 2.47 -22.46
CA ASP A 63 11.69 3.61 -23.01
C ASP A 63 13.14 3.64 -22.50
N ASP A 64 13.36 3.47 -21.18
CA ASP A 64 14.69 3.37 -20.56
C ASP A 64 15.54 2.21 -21.12
N LEU A 65 14.90 1.05 -21.39
CA LEU A 65 15.56 -0.10 -22.02
C LEU A 65 15.75 0.06 -23.53
N GLY A 66 15.31 1.19 -24.08
CA GLY A 66 15.30 1.53 -25.49
C GLY A 66 14.49 0.55 -26.32
N ILE A 67 13.38 0.01 -25.80
CA ILE A 67 12.49 -0.92 -26.51
C ILE A 67 11.42 -0.09 -27.22
N THR A 68 11.78 0.38 -28.39
CA THR A 68 10.93 1.18 -29.28
C THR A 68 10.44 0.33 -30.45
N ALA A 69 9.41 0.81 -31.16
CA ALA A 69 8.72 0.04 -32.20
C ALA A 69 9.61 -0.34 -33.40
N ASP A 70 10.72 0.38 -33.60
CA ASP A 70 11.73 0.13 -34.63
C ASP A 70 12.68 -1.03 -34.32
N LYS A 71 12.73 -1.52 -33.06
CA LYS A 71 13.71 -2.51 -32.61
C LYS A 71 13.11 -3.92 -32.45
N PRO A 72 13.94 -4.98 -32.56
CA PRO A 72 13.50 -6.35 -32.34
C PRO A 72 12.92 -6.56 -30.94
N HIS A 73 11.91 -7.43 -30.85
CA HIS A 73 11.28 -7.78 -29.58
C HIS A 73 12.26 -8.40 -28.59
N LYS A 74 12.14 -7.99 -27.31
CA LYS A 74 12.83 -8.61 -26.17
C LYS A 74 11.85 -9.46 -25.38
N LYS A 75 12.35 -10.43 -24.63
CA LYS A 75 11.53 -11.32 -23.79
C LYS A 75 10.78 -10.51 -22.72
N SER A 76 9.48 -10.78 -22.55
CA SER A 76 8.63 -10.08 -21.58
C SER A 76 9.16 -10.17 -20.15
N ALA A 77 9.74 -11.31 -19.76
CA ALA A 77 10.34 -11.51 -18.44
C ALA A 77 11.44 -10.48 -18.11
N ARG A 78 12.18 -10.00 -19.13
CA ARG A 78 13.20 -8.97 -18.96
C ARG A 78 12.57 -7.62 -18.61
N ILE A 79 11.48 -7.25 -19.27
CA ILE A 79 10.77 -5.98 -19.03
C ILE A 79 10.11 -6.02 -17.65
N VAL A 80 9.45 -7.13 -17.32
CA VAL A 80 8.83 -7.33 -16.00
C VAL A 80 9.86 -7.26 -14.88
N GLY A 81 11.03 -7.90 -15.05
CA GLY A 81 12.11 -7.83 -14.07
C GLY A 81 12.62 -6.41 -13.83
N GLU A 82 12.77 -5.62 -14.89
CA GLU A 82 13.20 -4.22 -14.78
C GLU A 82 12.15 -3.35 -14.06
N VAL A 83 10.87 -3.52 -14.40
CA VAL A 83 9.77 -2.76 -13.80
C VAL A 83 9.68 -3.03 -12.30
N ILE A 84 9.74 -4.30 -11.88
CA ILE A 84 9.73 -4.68 -10.46
C ILE A 84 11.00 -4.20 -9.74
N GLY A 85 12.16 -4.22 -10.41
CA GLY A 85 13.43 -3.85 -9.79
C GLY A 85 13.58 -2.35 -9.53
N LYS A 86 12.96 -1.50 -10.37
CA LYS A 86 13.21 -0.04 -10.34
C LYS A 86 11.99 0.82 -10.09
N TYR A 87 10.78 0.40 -10.47
CA TYR A 87 9.63 1.30 -10.61
C TYR A 87 8.36 0.85 -9.91
N HIS A 88 8.15 -0.45 -9.71
CA HIS A 88 6.93 -1.02 -9.14
C HIS A 88 7.14 -1.62 -7.77
#